data_AF-A0A1H6KHQ9-F1
#
_entry.id   AF-A0A1H6KHQ9-F1
#
_cell.length_a   1.000
_cell.length_b   1.000
_cell.length_c   1.000
_cell.angle_alpha   90.00
_cell.angle_beta   90.00
_cell.angle_gamma   90.00
#
_symmetry.space_group_name_H-M   'P 1'
#
loop_
_entity.id
_entity.type
_entity.pdbx_description
1 polymer ?
#
loop_
_entity_poly.entity_id
_entity_poly.type
_entity_poly.pdbx_seq_one_letter_code
_entity_poly.pdbx_strand_id
1 'polypeptide(L)' 'MSQLNLAMAMAHESVSLISFIETGIKNQRFNLIHLISIVKILDI' A
#
# COMPACT_ATOMS: atom_id res chain seq x y z
N MET A 1 3.16 -5.82 10.49
CA MET A 1 3.23 -6.48 9.16
C MET A 1 4.40 -5.89 8.39
N SER A 2 5.26 -6.67 7.74
CA SER A 2 6.34 -6.10 6.91
C SER A 2 5.76 -5.54 5.60
N GLN A 3 6.47 -4.59 4.95
CA GLN A 3 6.04 -4.06 3.65
C GLN A 3 5.92 -5.18 2.59
N LEU A 4 6.77 -6.21 2.67
CA LEU A 4 6.70 -7.41 1.82
C LEU A 4 5.38 -8.16 2.03
N ASN A 5 5.01 -8.41 3.28
CA ASN A 5 3.76 -9.09 3.60
C ASN A 5 2.55 -8.29 3.14
N LEU A 6 2.61 -6.96 3.28
CA LEU A 6 1.54 -6.06 2.83
C LEU A 6 1.42 -6.05 1.30
N ALA A 7 2.54 -5.99 0.58
CA ALA A 7 2.56 -6.08 -0.88
C ALA A 7 1.99 -7.42 -1.38
N MET A 8 2.36 -8.53 -0.73
CA MET A 8 1.79 -9.85 -1.04
C MET A 8 0.28 -9.91 -0.76
N ALA A 9 -0.18 -9.35 0.37
CA ALA A 9 -1.60 -9.30 0.70
C ALA A 9 -2.41 -8.41 -0.26
N MET A 10 -1.78 -7.39 -0.84
CA MET A 10 -2.35 -6.58 -1.91
C MET A 10 -2.28 -7.24 -3.29
N ALA A 11 -1.76 -8.46 -3.40
CA ALA A 11 -1.45 -9.14 -4.66
C ALA A 11 -0.60 -8.28 -5.61
N HIS A 12 0.31 -7.48 -5.04
CA HIS A 12 1.12 -6.53 -5.78
C HIS A 12 2.58 -7.01 -5.86
N GLU A 13 3.13 -7.04 -7.07
CA GLU A 13 4.48 -7.59 -7.33
C GLU A 13 5.64 -6.79 -6.72
N SER A 14 5.39 -5.58 -6.20
CA SER A 14 6.48 -4.70 -5.75
C SER A 14 6.22 -4.05 -4.40
N VAL A 15 7.16 -4.27 -3.49
CA VAL A 15 7.27 -3.59 -2.19
C VAL A 15 7.47 -2.08 -2.32
N SER A 16 8.02 -1.63 -3.45
CA SER A 16 8.22 -0.22 -3.73
C SER A 16 6.91 0.57 -3.74
N LEU A 17 5.80 -0.07 -4.13
CA LEU A 17 4.46 0.54 -4.06
C LEU A 17 4.11 0.97 -2.64
N ILE A 18 4.31 0.08 -1.65
CA ILE A 18 4.01 0.35 -0.24
C ILE A 18 4.86 1.52 0.25
N SER A 19 6.16 1.50 -0.07
CA SER A 19 7.07 2.59 0.27
C SER A 19 6.63 3.93 -0.36
N PHE A 20 6.17 3.95 -1.61
CA PHE A 20 5.66 5.16 -2.25
C PHE A 20 4.36 5.68 -1.63
N ILE A 21 3.50 4.79 -1.12
CA ILE A 21 2.27 5.17 -0.42
C ILE A 21 2.60 5.75 0.94
N GLU A 22 3.47 5.09 1.71
CA GLU A 22 3.91 5.55 3.03
C GLU A 22 4.62 6.91 2.97
N THR A 23 5.46 7.11 1.95
CA THR A 23 6.20 8.37 1.74
C THR A 23 5.39 9.44 1.01
N GLY A 24 4.22 9.08 0.46
CA GLY A 24 3.35 10.01 -0.24
C GLY A 24 3.90 10.53 -1.58
N ILE A 25 4.87 9.84 -2.20
CA ILE A 25 5.63 10.34 -3.36
C ILE A 25 4.81 10.32 -4.67
N LYS A 26 3.79 9.46 -4.78
CA LYS A 26 2.89 9.43 -5.95
C LYS A 26 1.70 10.40 -5.80
N ASN A 27 1.00 10.64 -6.91
CA ASN A 27 -0.20 11.49 -6.97
C ASN A 27 -1.18 11.18 -5.81
N GLN A 28 -1.74 12.21 -5.16
CA GLN A 28 -2.59 12.08 -3.95
C GLN A 28 -3.72 11.06 -4.13
N ARG A 29 -4.40 11.09 -5.28
CA ARG A 29 -5.51 10.17 -5.58
C ARG A 29 -5.05 8.72 -5.71
N PHE A 30 -3.85 8.50 -6.24
CA PHE A 30 -3.26 7.16 -6.34
C PHE A 30 -2.96 6.61 -4.95
N ASN A 31 -2.35 7.42 -4.08
CA ASN A 31 -2.02 7.00 -2.72
C ASN A 31 -3.27 6.69 -1.90
N LEU A 32 -4.33 7.51 -1.99
CA LEU A 32 -5.59 7.30 -1.27
C LEU A 32 -6.28 5.97 -1.61
N ILE A 33 -6.36 5.60 -2.89
CA ILE A 33 -6.98 4.34 -3.32
C ILE A 33 -6.23 3.16 -2.71
N HIS A 34 -4.90 3.19 -2.75
CA HIS A 34 -4.10 2.10 -2.21
C HIS A 34 -4.11 2.09 -0.67
N LEU A 35 -4.17 3.25 -0.03
CA LEU A 35 -4.31 3.35 1.43
C LEU A 35 -5.64 2.74 1.90
N ILE A 36 -6.75 2.98 1.18
CA ILE A 36 -8.04 2.34 1.47
C ILE A 36 -7.95 0.82 1.35
N SER A 37 -7.26 0.30 0.32
CA SER A 37 -7.04 -1.13 0.17
C SER A 37 -6.18 -1.70 1.30
N ILE A 38 -5.14 -0.98 1.74
CA ILE A 38 -4.29 -1.37 2.88
C ILE A 38 -5.11 -1.43 4.17
N VAL A 39 -5.93 -0.42 4.43
CA VAL A 39 -6.81 -0.36 5.62
C VAL A 39 -7.77 -1.56 5.64
N LYS A 40 -8.38 -1.90 4.50
CA LYS A 40 -9.23 -3.11 4.38
C LYS A 40 -8.49 -4.41 4.65
N ILE A 41 -7.22 -4.52 4.25
CA ILE A 41 -6.39 -5.71 4.49
C ILE A 41 -6.00 -5.82 5.96
N LEU A 42 -5.75 -4.68 6.60
CA LEU A 42 -5.37 -4.62 8.01
C LEU A 42 -6.57 -4.67 8.96
N ASP A 43 -7.80 -4.60 8.43
CA ASP A 43 -9.07 -4.63 9.17
C ASP A 43 -9.14 -3.57 10.29
N ILE A 44 -8.80 -2.32 9.92
CA ILE A 44 -8.79 -1.13 10.80
C ILE A 44 -9.72 -0.03 10.29
#